data_AF-A0A1B1MZF3-F1
#
_entry.id   AF-A0A1B1MZF3-F1
#
_cell.length_a   1.000
_cell.length_b   1.000
_cell.length_c   1.000
_cell.angle_alpha   90.00
_cell.angle_beta   90.00
_cell.angle_gamma   90.00
#
_symmetry.space_group_name_H-M   'P 1'
#
loop_
_entity.id
_entity.type
_entity.pdbx_description
1 polymer ?
#
loop_
_entity_poly.entity_id
_entity_poly.type
_entity_poly.pdbx_seq_one_letter_code
_entity_poly.pdbx_strand_id
1 'polypeptide(L)'
;MTQFGIPKPAMLAYELLAKLGDNLIHQENGYVVTADNRGYQILAYNYCHFDDLYAIGDTSFISDTHRYNAFKDEKTIKLEIELKGIPSGHYRMITHTVNRAHGSSFDEWVKMGSPANVNHEDIQYLKAVSIPKRESHTLKIEEKWTYTSILEPHAISLVELLPVF
;
A
#
# COMPACT_ATOMS: atom_id res chain seq x y z
N MET A 1 7.56 10.82 8.11
CA MET A 1 8.93 10.27 8.25
C MET A 1 9.27 10.05 9.72
N THR A 2 10.35 9.32 10.02
CA THR A 2 11.00 9.30 11.35
C THR A 2 11.90 10.52 11.54
N GLN A 3 12.46 10.72 12.74
CA GLN A 3 13.41 11.80 13.04
C GLN A 3 14.71 11.72 12.19
N PHE A 4 15.05 10.55 11.66
CA PHE A 4 16.22 10.32 10.80
C PHE A 4 15.89 10.34 9.30
N GLY A 5 14.67 10.78 8.95
CA GLY A 5 14.20 10.84 7.56
C GLY A 5 13.91 9.47 6.95
N ILE A 6 13.71 8.43 7.75
CA ILE A 6 13.30 7.10 7.24
C ILE A 6 11.80 7.20 6.88
N PRO A 7 11.40 6.78 5.66
CA PRO A 7 10.00 6.74 5.25
C PRO A 7 9.17 5.90 6.22
N LYS A 8 8.00 6.40 6.63
CA LYS A 8 7.01 5.63 7.40
C LYS A 8 5.91 5.14 6.45
N PRO A 9 5.24 4.00 6.69
CA PRO A 9 4.14 3.52 5.86
C PRO A 9 3.09 4.59 5.54
N ALA A 10 2.72 5.42 6.52
CA ALA A 10 1.77 6.51 6.32
C ALA A 10 2.24 7.55 5.29
N MET A 11 3.54 7.84 5.21
CA MET A 11 4.08 8.73 4.18
C MET A 11 3.99 8.09 2.80
N LEU A 12 4.34 6.80 2.70
CA LEU A 12 4.22 6.06 1.44
C LEU A 12 2.76 5.99 0.98
N ALA A 13 1.81 5.84 1.90
CA ALA A 13 0.39 5.92 1.58
C ALA A 13 0.01 7.26 0.94
N TYR A 14 0.53 8.39 1.44
CA TYR A 14 0.36 9.69 0.80
C TYR A 14 1.04 9.79 -0.57
N GLU A 15 2.21 9.18 -0.75
CA GLU A 15 2.87 9.11 -2.07
C GLU A 15 2.03 8.31 -3.08
N LEU A 16 1.40 7.21 -2.65
CA LEU A 16 0.48 6.44 -3.48
C LEU A 16 -0.80 7.22 -3.78
N LEU A 17 -1.36 7.94 -2.80
CA LEU A 17 -2.52 8.82 -3.01
C LEU A 17 -2.21 9.93 -4.01
N ALA A 18 -1.01 10.52 -3.96
CA ALA A 18 -0.59 11.58 -4.89
C ALA A 18 -0.44 11.10 -6.35
N LYS A 19 -0.45 9.78 -6.59
CA LYS A 19 -0.41 9.21 -7.94
C LYS A 19 -1.79 9.08 -8.58
N LEU A 20 -2.87 9.19 -7.81
CA LEU A 20 -4.23 9.18 -8.34
C LEU A 20 -4.42 10.31 -9.36
N GLY A 21 -5.26 10.03 -10.36
CA GLY A 21 -5.66 10.97 -11.39
C GLY A 21 -6.63 12.03 -10.87
N ASP A 22 -6.86 13.04 -11.70
CA ASP A 22 -7.73 14.18 -11.39
C ASP A 22 -9.22 13.92 -11.65
N ASN A 23 -9.56 12.86 -12.39
CA ASN A 23 -10.93 12.43 -12.61
C ASN A 23 -11.30 11.21 -11.75
N LEU A 24 -12.23 11.39 -10.80
CA LEU A 24 -12.79 10.30 -10.00
C LEU A 24 -13.77 9.46 -10.84
N ILE A 25 -13.47 8.18 -11.05
CA ILE A 25 -14.36 7.24 -11.75
C ILE A 25 -15.31 6.58 -10.77
N HIS A 26 -14.77 6.05 -9.66
CA HIS A 26 -15.54 5.32 -8.66
C HIS A 26 -14.83 5.29 -7.32
N GLN A 27 -15.59 5.24 -6.23
CA GLN A 27 -15.05 5.04 -4.89
C GLN A 27 -16.03 4.23 -4.07
N GLU A 28 -15.51 3.25 -3.36
CA GLU A 28 -16.26 2.44 -2.41
C GLU A 28 -15.38 2.13 -1.20
N ASN A 29 -15.92 1.43 -0.21
CA ASN A 29 -15.12 1.01 0.92
C ASN A 29 -14.00 0.06 0.46
N GLY A 30 -12.75 0.43 0.74
CA GLY A 30 -11.57 -0.39 0.45
C GLY A 30 -10.91 -0.10 -0.89
N TYR A 31 -11.47 0.74 -1.77
CA TYR A 31 -10.77 1.18 -2.98
C TYR A 31 -11.32 2.48 -3.61
N VAL A 32 -10.46 3.11 -4.41
CA VAL A 32 -10.80 4.25 -5.28
C VAL A 32 -10.22 4.02 -6.68
N VAL A 33 -10.98 4.42 -7.69
CA VAL A 33 -10.61 4.36 -9.11
C VAL A 33 -10.63 5.77 -9.68
N THR A 34 -9.53 6.18 -10.28
CA THR A 34 -9.37 7.45 -10.98
C THR A 34 -8.87 7.24 -12.40
N ALA A 35 -8.96 8.28 -13.21
CA ALA A 35 -8.22 8.37 -14.45
C ALA A 35 -7.69 9.79 -14.66
N ASP A 36 -6.72 9.89 -15.55
CA ASP A 36 -6.18 11.13 -16.07
C ASP A 36 -5.63 10.91 -17.48
N ASN A 37 -4.85 11.86 -18.00
CA ASN A 37 -4.21 11.74 -19.30
C ASN A 37 -3.14 10.63 -19.39
N ARG A 38 -2.68 10.07 -18.26
CA ARG A 38 -1.67 9.00 -18.23
C ARG A 38 -2.32 7.62 -18.31
N GLY A 39 -3.56 7.49 -17.84
CA GLY A 39 -4.30 6.23 -17.85
C GLY A 39 -5.24 6.11 -16.66
N TYR A 40 -5.41 4.89 -16.16
CA TYR A 40 -6.29 4.57 -15.03
C TYR A 40 -5.47 4.26 -13.79
N GLN A 41 -5.97 4.62 -12.61
CA GLN A 41 -5.35 4.27 -11.33
C GLN A 41 -6.38 3.65 -10.39
N ILE A 42 -6.00 2.56 -9.72
CA ILE A 42 -6.82 1.88 -8.71
C ILE A 42 -6.00 1.82 -7.43
N LEU A 43 -6.42 2.52 -6.40
CA LEU A 43 -5.83 2.41 -5.07
C LEU A 43 -6.78 1.60 -4.18
N ALA A 44 -6.33 0.43 -3.75
CA ALA A 44 -7.06 -0.46 -2.86
C ALA A 44 -6.33 -0.59 -1.52
N TYR A 45 -7.07 -0.78 -0.43
CA TYR A 45 -6.52 -0.88 0.92
C TYR A 45 -7.34 -1.80 1.81
N ASN A 46 -6.66 -2.45 2.76
CA ASN A 46 -7.27 -3.24 3.82
C ASN A 46 -7.09 -2.52 5.16
N TYR A 47 -8.15 -1.82 5.58
CA TYR A 47 -8.16 -1.13 6.86
C TYR A 47 -8.56 -2.09 8.00
N CYS A 48 -7.70 -2.21 9.00
CA CYS A 48 -8.04 -2.91 10.24
C CYS A 48 -8.13 -1.88 11.37
N HIS A 49 -9.29 -1.82 12.02
CA HIS A 49 -9.51 -0.93 13.14
C HIS A 49 -8.79 -1.46 14.38
N PHE A 50 -8.28 -0.55 15.19
CA PHE A 50 -7.69 -0.92 16.48
C PHE A 50 -8.79 -1.35 17.46
N ASP A 51 -8.42 -2.13 18.47
CA ASP A 51 -9.30 -2.61 19.52
C ASP A 51 -9.82 -1.48 20.41
N ASP A 52 -11.03 -1.64 20.95
CA ASP A 52 -11.67 -0.68 21.84
C ASP A 52 -10.81 -0.38 23.08
N LEU A 53 -10.10 -1.39 23.63
CA LEU A 53 -9.20 -1.17 24.77
C LEU A 53 -8.05 -0.24 24.38
N TYR A 54 -7.47 -0.44 23.20
CA TYR A 54 -6.43 0.44 22.68
C TYR A 54 -6.97 1.85 22.41
N ALA A 55 -8.21 1.96 21.93
CA ALA A 55 -8.89 3.24 21.68
C ALA A 55 -9.00 4.10 22.93
N ILE A 56 -9.23 3.48 24.10
CA ILE A 56 -9.33 4.17 25.40
C ILE A 56 -7.97 4.32 26.10
N GLY A 57 -6.87 3.98 25.43
CA GLY A 57 -5.50 4.19 25.90
C GLY A 57 -4.89 3.02 26.67
N ASP A 58 -5.52 1.84 26.68
CA ASP A 58 -4.90 0.64 27.24
C ASP A 58 -3.80 0.12 26.29
N THR A 59 -2.55 0.23 26.74
CA THR A 59 -1.38 -0.24 25.99
C THR A 59 -0.80 -1.55 26.54
N SER A 60 -1.52 -2.25 27.43
CA SER A 60 -1.01 -3.44 28.14
C SER A 60 -0.64 -4.60 27.20
N PHE A 61 -1.25 -4.65 26.03
CA PHE A 61 -1.02 -5.72 25.04
C PHE A 61 -0.03 -5.37 23.95
N ILE A 62 0.50 -4.14 23.92
CA ILE A 62 1.47 -3.72 22.92
C ILE A 62 2.84 -3.46 23.56
N SER A 63 3.88 -3.63 22.75
CA SER A 63 5.25 -3.23 23.10
C SER A 63 5.92 -2.56 21.91
N ASP A 64 7.15 -2.11 22.09
CA ASP A 64 7.93 -1.48 21.01
C ASP A 64 8.05 -2.37 19.77
N THR A 65 8.03 -3.69 19.94
CA THR A 65 8.15 -4.67 18.85
C THR A 65 6.84 -5.39 18.52
N HIS A 66 5.83 -5.30 19.38
CA HIS A 66 4.53 -5.97 19.23
C HIS A 66 3.39 -4.95 19.12
N ARG A 67 3.46 -4.09 18.11
CA ARG A 67 2.46 -3.03 17.87
C ARG A 67 1.14 -3.54 17.29
N TYR A 68 1.17 -4.66 16.56
CA TYR A 68 -0.01 -5.20 15.88
C TYR A 68 -1.07 -5.79 16.81
N ASN A 69 -0.72 -6.09 18.07
CA ASN A 69 -1.68 -6.54 19.08
C ASN A 69 -2.77 -5.49 19.42
N ALA A 70 -2.57 -4.23 18.99
CA ALA A 70 -3.60 -3.20 19.09
C ALA A 70 -4.75 -3.41 18.11
N PHE A 71 -4.65 -4.30 17.12
CA PHE A 71 -5.68 -4.52 16.11
C PHE A 71 -6.39 -5.86 16.34
N LYS A 72 -7.71 -5.87 16.12
CA LYS A 72 -8.53 -7.10 16.13
C LYS A 72 -9.13 -7.34 14.75
N ASP A 73 -9.62 -8.56 14.56
CA ASP A 73 -10.28 -9.00 13.32
C ASP A 73 -9.43 -8.80 12.04
N GLU A 74 -8.12 -8.94 12.17
CA GLU A 74 -7.18 -8.96 11.05
C GLU A 74 -7.55 -10.09 10.08
N LYS A 75 -8.06 -9.71 8.90
CA LYS A 75 -8.47 -10.65 7.85
C LYS A 75 -7.89 -10.19 6.52
N THR A 76 -7.35 -11.14 5.77
CA THR A 76 -7.02 -10.91 4.36
C THR A 76 -8.32 -10.75 3.57
N ILE A 77 -8.40 -9.69 2.77
CA ILE A 77 -9.54 -9.43 1.90
C ILE A 77 -9.17 -9.70 0.44
N LYS A 78 -10.18 -10.08 -0.35
CA LYS A 78 -10.07 -10.19 -1.80
C LYS A 78 -11.00 -9.17 -2.44
N LEU A 79 -10.45 -8.30 -3.27
CA LEU A 79 -11.19 -7.33 -4.07
C LEU A 79 -11.12 -7.72 -5.54
N GLU A 80 -12.26 -7.66 -6.23
CA GLU A 80 -12.36 -7.87 -7.67
C GLU A 80 -13.06 -6.66 -8.29
N ILE A 81 -12.33 -5.93 -9.12
CA ILE A 81 -12.77 -4.65 -9.69
C ILE A 81 -12.77 -4.81 -11.22
N GLU A 82 -13.96 -4.77 -11.83
CA GLU A 82 -14.12 -4.86 -13.29
C GLU A 82 -14.22 -3.46 -13.89
N LEU A 83 -13.25 -3.10 -14.74
CA LEU A 83 -13.25 -1.85 -15.50
C LEU A 83 -13.80 -2.15 -16.90
N LYS A 84 -14.85 -1.43 -17.28
CA LYS A 84 -15.53 -1.53 -18.59
C LYS A 84 -15.30 -0.28 -19.41
N GLY A 85 -15.32 -0.42 -20.73
CA GLY A 85 -15.15 0.71 -21.64
C GLY A 85 -13.73 1.26 -21.65
N ILE A 86 -12.74 0.45 -21.24
CA ILE A 86 -11.33 0.76 -21.47
C ILE A 86 -11.07 0.56 -22.97
N PRO A 87 -10.42 1.51 -23.66
CA PRO A 87 -10.06 1.34 -25.06
C PRO A 87 -9.20 0.09 -25.29
N SER A 88 -9.54 -0.70 -26.31
CA SER A 88 -8.72 -1.85 -26.73
C SER A 88 -7.29 -1.43 -27.05
N GLY A 89 -6.30 -2.14 -26.53
CA GLY A 89 -4.90 -1.81 -26.76
C GLY A 89 -3.94 -2.56 -25.84
N HIS A 90 -2.65 -2.23 -25.97
CA HIS A 90 -1.63 -2.69 -25.05
C HIS A 90 -1.47 -1.69 -23.91
N TYR A 91 -1.34 -2.20 -22.69
CA TYR A 91 -1.17 -1.41 -21.49
C TYR A 91 0.01 -1.92 -20.68
N ARG A 92 0.72 -0.99 -20.06
CA ARG A 92 1.66 -1.27 -18.99
C ARG A 92 0.94 -1.12 -17.66
N MET A 93 0.86 -2.21 -16.92
CA MET A 93 0.37 -2.25 -15.55
C MET A 93 1.55 -2.14 -14.59
N ILE A 94 1.52 -1.15 -13.70
CA ILE A 94 2.49 -0.98 -12.62
C ILE A 94 1.76 -1.11 -11.30
N THR A 95 2.23 -2.03 -10.44
CA THR A 95 1.67 -2.23 -9.10
C THR A 95 2.66 -1.73 -8.06
N HIS A 96 2.18 -0.92 -7.13
CA HIS A 96 2.89 -0.50 -5.94
C HIS A 96 2.21 -1.10 -4.70
N THR A 97 2.97 -1.77 -3.83
CA THR A 97 2.42 -2.39 -2.61
C THR A 97 3.16 -1.93 -1.38
N VAL A 98 2.40 -1.50 -0.37
CA VAL A 98 2.86 -1.23 0.99
C VAL A 98 2.14 -2.19 1.92
N ASN A 99 2.89 -3.02 2.64
CA ASN A 99 2.39 -3.97 3.63
C ASN A 99 3.49 -4.24 4.67
N ARG A 100 3.29 -5.24 5.54
CA ARG A 100 4.30 -5.62 6.56
C ARG A 100 5.59 -6.17 5.94
N ALA A 101 5.51 -6.73 4.74
CA ALA A 101 6.67 -7.27 4.04
C ALA A 101 7.45 -6.20 3.25
N HIS A 102 6.79 -5.12 2.81
CA HIS A 102 7.35 -4.11 1.92
C HIS A 102 6.85 -2.70 2.25
N GLY A 103 7.74 -1.71 2.30
CA GLY A 103 7.35 -0.33 2.60
C GLY A 103 7.05 -0.07 4.09
N SER A 104 7.51 -0.96 4.99
CA SER A 104 7.38 -0.77 6.43
C SER A 104 8.72 -0.65 7.13
N SER A 105 9.12 0.59 7.42
CA SER A 105 10.33 0.83 8.24
C SER A 105 10.23 0.27 9.64
N PHE A 106 9.02 0.12 10.18
CA PHE A 106 8.81 -0.55 11.46
C PHE A 106 9.15 -2.04 11.36
N ASP A 107 8.54 -2.76 10.42
CA ASP A 107 8.77 -4.20 10.29
C ASP A 107 10.23 -4.49 9.87
N GLU A 108 10.86 -3.65 9.05
CA GLU A 108 12.29 -3.78 8.72
C GLU A 108 13.20 -3.56 9.94
N TRP A 109 12.93 -2.55 10.77
CA TRP A 109 13.67 -2.35 12.02
C TRP A 109 13.47 -3.51 13.00
N VAL A 110 12.26 -4.08 13.08
CA VAL A 110 12.00 -5.27 13.89
C VAL A 110 12.79 -6.48 13.37
N LYS A 111 12.83 -6.71 12.04
CA LYS A 111 13.63 -7.78 11.41
C LYS A 111 15.13 -7.66 11.69
N MET A 112 15.65 -6.45 11.85
CA MET A 112 17.04 -6.20 12.26
C MET A 112 17.35 -6.57 13.72
N GLY A 113 16.36 -7.07 14.48
CA GLY A 113 16.50 -7.35 15.91
C GLY A 113 16.20 -6.16 16.80
N SER A 114 15.54 -5.12 16.27
CA SER A 114 15.10 -3.93 17.01
C SER A 114 16.23 -3.22 17.76
N PRO A 115 17.36 -2.89 17.09
CA PRO A 115 18.51 -2.30 17.76
C PRO A 115 18.14 -0.97 18.41
N ALA A 116 18.55 -0.80 19.67
CA ALA A 116 18.32 0.43 20.43
C ALA A 116 19.09 1.64 19.85
N ASN A 117 20.26 1.38 19.25
CA ASN A 117 21.07 2.37 18.57
C ASN A 117 21.10 2.05 17.08
N VAL A 118 20.68 3.01 16.26
CA VAL A 118 20.65 2.91 14.80
C VAL A 118 21.74 3.85 14.26
N ASN A 119 22.78 3.29 13.66
CA ASN A 119 23.89 4.08 13.14
C ASN A 119 23.60 4.64 11.73
N HIS A 120 24.57 5.32 11.12
CA HIS A 120 24.37 5.90 9.79
C HIS A 120 24.10 4.84 8.70
N GLU A 121 24.83 3.72 8.71
CA GLU A 121 24.64 2.63 7.75
C GLU A 121 23.27 1.98 7.90
N ASP A 122 22.83 1.74 9.15
CA ASP A 122 21.50 1.22 9.45
C ASP A 122 20.40 2.17 8.93
N ILE A 123 20.56 3.48 9.09
CA ILE A 123 19.62 4.49 8.57
C ILE A 123 19.55 4.42 7.05
N GLN A 124 20.68 4.33 6.36
CA GLN A 124 20.70 4.25 4.89
C GLN A 124 20.07 2.95 4.40
N TYR A 125 20.38 1.84 5.06
CA TYR A 125 19.75 0.55 4.79
C TYR A 125 18.24 0.64 4.94
N LEU A 126 17.74 1.10 6.09
CA LEU A 126 16.31 1.23 6.35
C LEU A 126 15.62 2.14 5.33
N LYS A 127 16.25 3.23 4.88
CA LYS A 127 15.72 4.07 3.79
C LYS A 127 15.60 3.31 2.48
N ALA A 128 16.59 2.49 2.14
CA ALA A 128 16.61 1.73 0.90
C ALA A 128 15.58 0.59 0.87
N VAL A 129 15.33 -0.06 2.02
CA VAL A 129 14.39 -1.18 2.11
C VAL A 129 12.95 -0.78 2.44
N SER A 130 12.74 0.41 3.02
CA SER A 130 11.42 0.93 3.38
C SER A 130 10.73 1.66 2.23
N ILE A 131 10.76 1.07 1.03
CA ILE A 131 10.07 1.58 -0.15
C ILE A 131 8.93 0.64 -0.56
N PRO A 132 7.90 1.10 -1.27
CA PRO A 132 6.86 0.23 -1.79
C PRO A 132 7.46 -0.83 -2.72
N LYS A 133 6.97 -2.07 -2.64
CA LYS A 133 7.26 -3.07 -3.68
C LYS A 133 6.72 -2.55 -5.00
N ARG A 134 7.48 -2.69 -6.08
CA ARG A 134 7.08 -2.27 -7.42
C ARG A 134 7.14 -3.44 -8.40
N GLU A 135 6.03 -3.71 -9.07
CA GLU A 135 5.90 -4.74 -10.10
C GLU A 135 5.42 -4.10 -11.41
N SER A 136 5.83 -4.63 -12.56
CA SER A 136 5.49 -4.06 -13.86
C SER A 136 5.26 -5.17 -14.88
N HIS A 137 4.12 -5.14 -15.56
CA HIS A 137 3.74 -6.13 -16.56
C HIS A 137 3.08 -5.44 -17.76
N THR A 138 3.16 -6.05 -18.94
CA THR A 138 2.40 -5.62 -20.12
C THR A 138 1.23 -6.56 -20.32
N LEU A 139 0.07 -6.02 -20.65
CA LEU A 139 -1.12 -6.81 -20.96
C LEU A 139 -1.90 -6.17 -22.11
N LYS A 140 -2.65 -6.99 -22.84
CA LYS A 140 -3.57 -6.54 -23.89
C LYS A 140 -4.98 -6.49 -23.30
N ILE A 141 -5.63 -5.35 -23.43
CA ILE A 141 -7.03 -5.14 -23.07
C ILE A 141 -7.84 -5.07 -24.36
N GLU A 142 -9.02 -5.67 -24.35
CA GLU A 142 -10.00 -5.53 -25.42
C GLU A 142 -11.10 -4.59 -24.92
N GLU A 143 -12.19 -5.10 -24.36
CA GLU A 143 -13.30 -4.23 -23.93
C GLU A 143 -13.37 -4.00 -22.41
N LYS A 144 -12.80 -4.94 -21.66
CA LYS A 144 -12.84 -4.95 -20.19
C LYS A 144 -11.59 -5.55 -19.58
N TRP A 145 -11.32 -5.16 -18.35
CA TRP A 145 -10.22 -5.69 -17.56
C TRP A 145 -10.66 -5.85 -16.12
N THR A 146 -10.36 -7.00 -15.52
CA THR A 146 -10.63 -7.27 -14.11
C THR A 146 -9.34 -7.22 -13.34
N TYR A 147 -9.28 -6.33 -12.36
CA TYR A 147 -8.23 -6.28 -11.37
C TYR A 147 -8.64 -7.10 -10.14
N THR A 148 -7.83 -8.09 -9.77
CA THR A 148 -7.98 -8.85 -8.53
C THR A 148 -6.84 -8.50 -7.58
N SER A 149 -7.19 -8.07 -6.37
CA SER A 149 -6.23 -7.76 -5.30
C SER A 149 -6.51 -8.64 -4.08
N ILE A 150 -5.46 -9.26 -3.55
CA ILE A 150 -5.51 -9.97 -2.26
C ILE A 150 -4.68 -9.13 -1.29
N LEU A 151 -5.35 -8.53 -0.31
CA LEU A 151 -4.74 -7.58 0.61
C LEU A 151 -4.72 -8.16 2.02
N GLU A 152 -3.51 -8.41 2.51
CA GLU A 152 -3.27 -8.70 3.93
C GLU A 152 -3.71 -7.52 4.82
N PRO A 153 -3.95 -7.75 6.13
CA PRO A 153 -4.18 -6.68 7.09
C PRO A 153 -3.21 -5.51 6.91
N HIS A 154 -3.74 -4.28 6.90
CA HIS A 154 -2.97 -3.04 6.72
C HIS A 154 -2.28 -2.85 5.36
N ALA A 155 -2.51 -3.73 4.39
CA ALA A 155 -1.92 -3.59 3.07
C ALA A 155 -2.61 -2.49 2.25
N ILE A 156 -1.81 -1.79 1.44
CA ILE A 156 -2.25 -0.82 0.44
C ILE A 156 -1.63 -1.24 -0.89
N SER A 157 -2.44 -1.27 -1.95
CA SER A 157 -1.98 -1.54 -3.31
C SER A 157 -2.49 -0.46 -4.26
N LEU A 158 -1.58 0.16 -5.00
CA LEU A 158 -1.90 1.04 -6.12
C LEU A 158 -1.56 0.32 -7.41
N VAL A 159 -2.50 0.28 -8.35
CA VAL A 159 -2.25 -0.12 -9.72
C VAL A 159 -2.40 1.08 -10.64
N GLU A 160 -1.40 1.31 -11.47
CA GLU A 160 -1.41 2.27 -12.58
C GLU A 160 -1.49 1.47 -13.89
N LEU A 161 -2.51 1.72 -14.69
CA LEU A 161 -2.74 1.08 -15.99
C LEU A 161 -2.57 2.13 -17.09
N LEU A 162 -1.42 2.08 -17.77
CA LEU A 162 -0.95 3.10 -18.70
C LEU A 162 -1.00 2.58 -20.14
N PRO A 163 -1.67 3.26 -21.10
CA PRO A 163 -1.62 2.87 -22.51
C PRO A 163 -0.18 2.85 -23.05
N VAL A 164 0.12 1.86 -23.88
CA VAL A 164 1.37 1.78 -24.65
C VAL A 164 1.03 2.09 -26.10
N PHE A 165 1.55 3.21 -26.61
CA PHE A 165 1.42 3.61 -28.01
C PHE A 165 2.44 2.90 -28.89
#